data_AF-M3EMH5-F1
#
_entry.id   AF-M3EMH5-F1
#
_cell.length_a   1.000
_cell.length_b   1.000
_cell.length_c   1.000
_cell.angle_alpha   90.00
_cell.angle_beta   90.00
_cell.angle_gamma   90.00
#
_symmetry.space_group_name_H-M   'P 1'
#
loop_
_entity.id
_entity.type
_entity.pdbx_description
1 polymer ?
#
loop_
_entity_poly.entity_id
_entity_poly.type
_entity_poly.pdbx_seq_one_letter_code
_entity_poly.pdbx_strand_id
1 'polypeptide(L)'
;MTELDITEDLIRDLLREQYPDLADLPLKLGARGWDNQVWRLGDDLAVRLPWATESADALLYKEHMWLPTLAPHLPLPTPVPQHLGEPSERFPRPWLVTT
;
A
#
# COMPACT_ATOMS: atom_id res chain seq x y z
N MET A 1 2.15 -16.98 -10.16
CA MET A 1 1.65 -15.67 -10.61
C MET A 1 0.15 -15.63 -10.38
N THR A 2 -0.30 -14.97 -9.32
CA THR A 2 -1.72 -14.61 -9.18
C THR A 2 -1.94 -13.39 -10.04
N GLU A 3 -2.58 -13.58 -11.19
CA GLU A 3 -2.99 -12.52 -12.10
C GLU A 3 -4.26 -11.86 -11.56
N LEU A 4 -4.20 -11.40 -10.30
CA LEU A 4 -5.26 -10.60 -9.69
C LEU A 4 -5.14 -9.20 -10.27
N ASP A 5 -6.12 -8.81 -11.09
CA ASP A 5 -6.22 -7.44 -11.56
C ASP A 5 -6.58 -6.55 -10.36
N ILE A 6 -5.65 -5.67 -9.98
CA ILE A 6 -5.85 -4.77 -8.84
C ILE A 6 -6.69 -3.60 -9.35
N THR A 7 -7.95 -3.57 -8.95
CA THR A 7 -8.90 -2.53 -9.35
C THR A 7 -9.12 -1.51 -8.24
N GLU A 8 -9.72 -0.36 -8.59
CA GLU A 8 -10.16 0.64 -7.62
C GLU A 8 -11.15 0.05 -6.62
N ASP A 9 -12.14 -0.72 -7.09
CA ASP A 9 -13.16 -1.34 -6.24
C ASP A 9 -12.54 -2.30 -5.21
N LEU A 10 -11.56 -3.12 -5.63
CA LEU A 10 -10.83 -3.99 -4.71
C LEU A 10 -10.18 -3.18 -3.59
N ILE A 11 -9.47 -2.10 -3.94
CA ILE A 11 -8.76 -1.28 -2.94
C ILE A 11 -9.76 -0.59 -2.01
N ARG A 12 -10.90 -0.11 -2.53
CA ARG A 12 -11.95 0.48 -1.71
C ARG A 12 -12.51 -0.54 -0.72
N ASP A 13 -12.75 -1.77 -1.14
CA ASP A 13 -13.23 -2.81 -0.24
C ASP A 13 -12.20 -3.18 0.84
N LEU A 14 -10.91 -3.25 0.49
CA LEU A 14 -9.83 -3.45 1.47
C LEU A 14 -9.75 -2.30 2.48
N LEU A 15 -9.87 -1.04 2.01
CA LEU A 15 -9.91 0.13 2.89
C LEU A 15 -11.15 0.11 3.79
N ARG A 16 -12.35 -0.21 3.27
CA ARG A 16 -13.56 -0.32 4.10
C ARG A 16 -13.43 -1.37 5.19
N GLU A 17 -12.77 -2.49 4.87
CA GLU A 17 -12.60 -3.62 5.79
C GLU A 17 -11.64 -3.28 6.93
N GLN A 18 -10.52 -2.59 6.65
CA GLN A 18 -9.42 -2.45 7.62
C GLN A 18 -9.17 -1.01 8.09
N TYR A 19 -9.46 -0.02 7.25
CA TYR A 19 -9.24 1.42 7.48
C TYR A 19 -10.40 2.27 6.97
N PRO A 20 -11.62 2.13 7.55
CA PRO A 20 -12.84 2.72 7.02
C PRO A 20 -12.78 4.24 6.90
N ASP A 21 -12.03 4.92 7.78
CA ASP A 21 -11.83 6.38 7.74
C ASP A 21 -11.14 6.87 6.44
N LEU A 22 -10.47 5.97 5.71
CA LEU A 22 -9.77 6.28 4.47
C LEU A 22 -10.54 5.85 3.21
N ALA A 23 -11.61 5.06 3.35
CA ALA A 23 -12.26 4.36 2.25
C ALA A 23 -12.97 5.28 1.23
N ASP A 24 -13.41 6.45 1.69
CA ASP A 24 -14.15 7.42 0.88
C ASP A 24 -13.23 8.47 0.24
N LEU A 25 -11.92 8.42 0.50
CA LEU A 25 -10.99 9.32 -0.16
C LEU A 25 -10.92 9.06 -1.68
N PRO A 26 -10.65 10.09 -2.50
CA PRO A 26 -10.42 9.93 -3.93
C PRO A 26 -9.31 8.92 -4.19
N LEU A 27 -9.54 7.96 -5.09
CA LEU A 27 -8.55 6.94 -5.44
C LEU A 27 -8.26 7.03 -6.94
N LYS A 28 -6.99 6.93 -7.32
CA LYS A 28 -6.60 6.82 -8.74
C LYS A 28 -5.30 6.05 -8.89
N LEU A 29 -5.19 5.28 -9.97
CA LEU A 29 -3.94 4.60 -10.31
C LEU A 29 -2.84 5.65 -10.52
N GLY A 30 -1.77 5.54 -9.75
CA GLY A 30 -0.61 6.44 -9.83
C GLY A 30 0.50 5.86 -10.68
N ALA A 31 0.90 4.61 -10.38
CA ALA A 31 1.96 3.93 -11.09
C ALA A 31 1.86 2.41 -10.94
N ARG A 32 2.42 1.69 -11.91
CA ARG A 32 2.68 0.24 -11.82
C ARG A 32 4.18 0.03 -11.83
N GLY A 33 4.73 -0.27 -10.66
CA GLY A 33 6.15 -0.59 -10.48
C GLY A 33 6.45 -2.06 -10.77
N TRP A 34 7.70 -2.44 -10.54
CA TRP A 34 8.13 -3.84 -10.66
C TRP A 34 7.42 -4.74 -9.64
N ASP A 35 7.49 -4.38 -8.35
CA ASP A 35 6.88 -5.17 -7.28
C ASP A 35 5.45 -4.74 -6.94
N ASN A 36 5.20 -3.42 -6.91
CA ASN A 36 3.99 -2.83 -6.35
C ASN A 36 3.22 -2.01 -7.40
N GLN A 37 1.88 -2.07 -7.34
CA GLN A 37 1.02 -1.03 -7.86
C GLN A 37 0.85 0.05 -6.80
N VAL A 38 0.89 1.31 -7.22
CA VAL A 38 0.75 2.48 -6.35
C VAL A 38 -0.48 3.26 -6.79
N TRP A 39 -1.41 3.44 -5.87
CA TRP A 39 -2.65 4.17 -6.06
C TRP A 39 -2.64 5.40 -5.18
N ARG A 40 -2.86 6.60 -5.75
CA ARG A 40 -2.98 7.81 -4.93
C ARG A 40 -4.32 7.79 -4.21
N LEU A 41 -4.30 8.13 -2.92
CA LEU A 41 -5.43 8.12 -2.01
C LEU A 41 -5.54 9.50 -1.37
N GLY A 42 -6.59 10.23 -1.71
CA GLY A 42 -6.70 11.65 -1.38
C GLY A 42 -5.55 12.47 -1.95
N ASP A 43 -5.19 13.53 -1.23
CA ASP A 43 -4.15 14.47 -1.66
C ASP A 43 -2.74 14.05 -1.21
N ASP A 44 -2.65 13.37 -0.06
CA ASP A 44 -1.39 13.16 0.67
C ASP A 44 -0.99 11.69 0.85
N LEU A 45 -1.82 10.72 0.45
CA LEU A 45 -1.55 9.30 0.70
C LEU A 45 -1.45 8.49 -0.59
N ALA A 46 -0.86 7.30 -0.46
CA ALA A 46 -0.84 6.28 -1.48
C ALA A 46 -1.03 4.88 -0.90
N VAL A 47 -1.83 4.06 -1.58
CA VAL A 47 -1.94 2.63 -1.32
C VAL A 47 -0.91 1.88 -2.19
N ARG A 48 -0.11 1.01 -1.58
CA ARG A 48 0.90 0.18 -2.25
C ARG A 48 0.52 -1.28 -2.11
N LEU A 49 0.24 -1.93 -3.25
CA LEU A 49 -0.16 -3.33 -3.30
C LEU A 49 0.82 -4.16 -4.14
N PRO A 50 1.36 -5.27 -3.61
CA PRO A 50 2.18 -6.19 -4.38
C PRO A 50 1.39 -6.85 -5.52
N TRP A 51 1.97 -6.92 -6.73
CA TRP A 51 1.26 -7.51 -7.88
C TRP A 51 2.05 -8.53 -8.69
N ALA A 52 3.39 -8.49 -8.67
CA ALA A 52 4.20 -9.33 -9.56
C ALA A 52 5.07 -10.37 -8.83
N THR A 53 5.85 -9.95 -7.83
CA THR A 53 6.86 -10.81 -7.19
C THR A 53 6.38 -11.28 -5.82
N GLU A 54 6.76 -12.49 -5.39
CA GLU A 54 6.42 -13.02 -4.05
C GLU A 54 7.24 -12.34 -2.94
N SER A 55 8.46 -11.91 -3.25
CA SER A 55 9.36 -11.26 -2.29
C SER A 55 8.85 -9.90 -1.80
N ALA A 56 7.94 -9.26 -2.54
CA ALA A 56 7.40 -7.95 -2.20
C ALA A 56 6.75 -7.91 -0.79
N ASP A 57 6.15 -9.02 -0.34
CA ASP A 57 5.47 -9.07 0.97
C ASP A 57 6.44 -8.82 2.11
N ALA A 58 7.57 -9.54 2.11
CA ALA A 58 8.62 -9.38 3.11
C ALA A 58 9.28 -8.00 3.06
N LEU A 59 9.29 -7.34 1.89
CA LEU A 59 9.81 -5.98 1.75
C LEU A 59 8.84 -4.96 2.35
N LEU A 60 7.53 -5.08 2.15
CA LEU A 60 6.54 -4.19 2.78
C LEU A 60 6.59 -4.25 4.30
N TYR A 61 6.71 -5.44 4.90
CA TYR A 61 6.88 -5.56 6.35
C TYR A 61 8.16 -4.88 6.85
N LYS A 62 9.26 -4.99 6.11
CA LYS A 62 10.52 -4.30 6.47
C LYS A 62 10.36 -2.79 6.36
N GLU A 63 9.73 -2.29 5.30
CA GLU A 63 9.46 -0.87 5.14
C GLU A 63 8.61 -0.32 6.30
N HIS A 64 7.51 -1.00 6.65
CA HIS A 64 6.65 -0.62 7.76
C HIS A 64 7.39 -0.61 9.11
N MET A 65 8.27 -1.58 9.34
CA MET A 65 9.05 -1.66 10.58
C MET A 65 10.09 -0.55 10.69
N TRP A 66 10.82 -0.26 9.62
CA TRP A 66 12.04 0.55 9.71
C TRP A 66 11.86 2.01 9.28
N LEU A 67 11.05 2.30 8.26
CA LEU A 67 10.92 3.66 7.73
C LEU A 67 10.43 4.70 8.74
N PRO A 68 9.49 4.40 9.66
CA PRO A 68 9.10 5.38 10.69
C PRO A 68 10.26 5.83 11.57
N THR A 69 11.24 4.95 11.83
CA THR A 69 12.42 5.27 12.63
C THR A 69 13.52 5.91 11.79
N LEU A 70 13.68 5.48 10.52
CA LEU A 70 14.76 5.97 9.67
C LEU A 70 14.45 7.33 9.05
N ALA A 71 13.20 7.58 8.63
CA ALA A 71 12.82 8.76 7.86
C ALA A 71 13.21 10.10 8.50
N PRO A 72 13.08 10.34 9.82
CA PRO A 72 13.53 11.58 10.45
C PRO A 72 15.04 11.84 10.35
N HIS A 73 15.83 10.80 10.07
CA HIS A 73 17.28 10.87 9.96
C HIS A 73 17.79 10.90 8.51
N LEU A 74 16.89 10.83 7.52
CA LEU A 74 17.24 10.88 6.10
C LEU A 74 17.30 12.34 5.61
N PRO A 75 18.22 12.65 4.68
CA PRO A 75 18.43 14.03 4.21
C PRO A 75 17.30 14.56 3.31
N LEU A 76 16.39 13.69 2.86
CA LEU A 76 15.29 14.02 1.97
C LEU A 76 13.97 13.46 2.51
N PRO A 77 12.83 14.13 2.26
CA PRO A 77 11.51 13.59 2.56
C PRO A 77 11.36 12.19 1.99
N THR A 78 11.02 11.24 2.86
CA THR A 78 10.88 9.83 2.51
C THR A 78 9.47 9.38 2.89
N PRO A 79 8.72 8.72 1.99
CA PRO A 79 7.44 8.10 2.29
C PRO A 79 7.49 7.27 3.56
N VAL A 80 6.57 7.53 4.50
CA VAL A 80 6.46 6.77 5.74
C VAL A 80 5.16 5.96 5.71
N PRO A 81 5.23 4.61 5.81
CA PRO A 81 4.06 3.78 5.99
C PRO A 81 3.27 4.21 7.23
N GLN A 82 2.00 4.56 7.04
CA GLN A 82 1.08 4.93 8.11
C GLN A 82 0.27 3.72 8.59
N HIS A 83 -0.04 2.81 7.66
CA HIS A 83 -0.89 1.65 7.90
C HIS A 83 -0.37 0.42 7.14
N LEU A 84 -0.55 -0.74 7.74
CA LEU A 84 -0.23 -2.05 7.19
C LEU A 84 -1.51 -2.89 7.13
N GLY A 85 -2.02 -3.07 5.92
CA GLY A 85 -3.14 -3.96 5.69
C GLY A 85 -2.72 -5.42 5.75
N GLU A 86 -3.49 -6.21 6.50
CA GLU A 86 -3.31 -7.64 6.68
C GLU A 86 -3.90 -8.42 5.49
N PRO A 87 -3.33 -9.58 5.13
CA PRO A 87 -3.91 -10.48 4.13
C PRO A 87 -5.37 -10.87 4.46
N SER A 88 -6.23 -10.86 3.45
CA SER A 88 -7.63 -11.32 3.56
C SER A 88 -8.02 -12.23 2.39
N GLU A 89 -9.25 -12.77 2.42
CA GLU A 89 -9.80 -13.57 1.32
C GLU A 89 -9.86 -12.78 -0.01
N ARG A 90 -10.03 -11.44 0.06
CA ARG A 90 -10.08 -10.56 -1.11
C ARG A 90 -8.71 -10.30 -1.71
N PHE A 91 -7.71 -10.17 -0.85
CA PHE A 91 -6.32 -9.92 -1.25
C PHE A 91 -5.38 -10.63 -0.26
N PRO A 92 -4.84 -11.81 -0.62
CA PRO A 92 -4.12 -12.68 0.30
C PRO A 92 -2.66 -12.25 0.52
N ARG A 93 -2.39 -10.94 0.46
CA ARG A 93 -1.05 -10.35 0.58
C ARG A 93 -1.11 -9.07 1.40
N PRO A 94 -0.03 -8.70 2.11
CA PRO A 94 0.03 -7.43 2.81
C PRO A 94 0.02 -6.26 1.83
N TRP A 95 -0.41 -5.10 2.31
CA TRP A 95 -0.39 -3.84 1.55
C TRP A 95 -0.16 -2.67 2.49
N LEU A 96 0.30 -1.53 1.98
CA LEU A 96 0.58 -0.35 2.81
C LEU A 96 -0.27 0.85 2.39
N VAL A 97 -0.62 1.68 3.36
CA VAL A 97 -0.92 3.10 3.11
C VAL A 97 0.29 3.91 3.56
N THR A 98 0.83 4.75 2.68
CA THR A 98 1.99 5.61 2.93
C THR A 98 1.67 7.05 2.57
N THR A 99 2.40 7.99 3.17
CA THR A 99 2.52 9.37 2.67
C THR A 99 3.35 9.43 1.40
#